data_AF-A0A7C9EGU2-F1
#
_entry.id   AF-A0A7C9EGU2-F1
#
_cell.length_a   1.000
_cell.length_b   1.000
_cell.length_c   1.000
_cell.angle_alpha   90.00
_cell.angle_beta   90.00
_cell.angle_gamma   90.00
#
_symmetry.space_group_name_H-M   'P 1'
#
loop_
_entity.id
_entity.type
_entity.pdbx_description
1 polymer ?
#
loop_
_entity_poly.entity_id
_entity_poly.type
_entity_poly.pdbx_seq_one_letter_code
_entity_poly.pdbx_strand_id
1 'polypeptide(L)'
;VHFDKQITPRHNVIKYLRSKGGLGFEVGLRDIIKPSRLKFYNFYVKPYPECEEMFGRFSDYVETKPRHPAGLWKVFKPSKYPESKEDLKNIKSFMEEMV
;
A
#
# COMPACT_ATOMS: atom_id res chain seq x y z
N VAL A 1 -5.41 -5.46 -20.69
CA VAL A 1 -4.57 -6.29 -19.80
C VAL A 1 -3.46 -6.89 -20.65
N HIS A 2 -2.18 -6.58 -20.42
CA HIS A 2 -1.09 -7.21 -21.16
C HIS A 2 -0.79 -8.58 -20.54
N PHE A 3 -1.07 -9.65 -21.30
CA PHE A 3 -0.89 -11.02 -20.86
C PHE A 3 0.56 -11.28 -20.44
N ASP A 4 1.52 -10.94 -21.29
CA ASP A 4 2.94 -11.22 -21.06
C ASP A 4 3.52 -10.50 -19.84
N LYS A 5 3.01 -9.31 -19.53
CA LYS A 5 3.51 -8.49 -18.41
C LYS A 5 2.84 -8.83 -17.08
N GLN A 6 1.61 -9.32 -17.09
CA GLN A 6 0.82 -9.51 -15.86
C GLN A 6 0.56 -10.97 -15.52
N ILE A 7 0.30 -11.82 -16.52
CA ILE A 7 -0.13 -13.20 -16.31
C ILE A 7 1.08 -14.14 -16.31
N THR A 8 1.97 -14.01 -17.29
CA THR A 8 3.15 -14.87 -17.43
C THR A 8 4.04 -14.88 -16.18
N PRO A 9 4.41 -13.73 -15.58
CA PRO A 9 5.26 -13.74 -14.38
C PRO A 9 4.57 -14.38 -13.18
N ARG A 10 3.26 -14.15 -13.01
CA ARG A 10 2.48 -14.76 -11.93
C ARG A 10 2.38 -16.27 -12.08
N HIS A 11 2.13 -16.74 -13.30
CA HIS A 11 2.07 -18.17 -13.59
C HIS A 11 3.41 -18.86 -13.32
N ASN A 12 4.52 -18.25 -13.71
CA ASN A 12 5.86 -18.80 -13.47
C ASN A 12 6.16 -18.96 -11.97
N VAL A 13 5.80 -17.97 -11.15
CA VAL A 13 5.91 -18.05 -9.68
C VAL A 13 5.11 -19.23 -9.12
N ILE A 14 3.83 -19.34 -9.47
CA ILE A 14 2.99 -20.44 -8.96
C ILE A 14 3.50 -21.80 -9.42
N LYS A 15 3.94 -21.90 -10.67
CA LYS A 15 4.50 -23.15 -11.23
C LYS A 15 5.75 -23.59 -10.46
N TYR A 16 6.63 -22.66 -10.14
CA TYR A 16 7.83 -22.92 -9.33
C TYR A 16 7.50 -23.33 -7.90
N LEU A 17 6.61 -22.58 -7.22
CA LEU A 17 6.22 -22.92 -5.85
C LEU A 17 5.54 -24.28 -5.77
N ARG A 18 4.76 -24.65 -6.79
CA ARG A 18 4.14 -25.97 -6.90
C ARG A 18 5.19 -27.07 -7.04
N SER A 19 6.23 -26.88 -7.86
CA SER A 19 7.29 -27.90 -8.03
C SER A 19 8.16 -28.07 -6.78
N LYS A 20 8.28 -27.02 -5.95
CA LYS A 20 8.98 -27.06 -4.66
C LYS A 20 8.11 -27.58 -3.51
N GLY A 21 6.82 -27.83 -3.72
CA GLY A 21 5.88 -28.16 -2.64
C GLY A 21 5.65 -27.00 -1.66
N GLY A 22 5.96 -25.77 -2.06
CA GLY A 22 5.83 -24.58 -1.22
C GLY A 22 4.38 -24.10 -1.03
N LEU A 23 3.44 -24.63 -1.82
CA LEU A 23 2.02 -24.31 -1.72
C LEU A 23 1.30 -25.42 -0.95
N GLY A 24 0.83 -25.11 0.25
CA GLY A 24 0.01 -26.04 1.07
C GLY A 24 -1.44 -26.19 0.59
N PHE A 25 -1.81 -25.56 -0.52
CA PHE A 25 -3.16 -25.59 -1.10
C PHE A 25 -3.12 -25.47 -2.62
N GLU A 26 -4.19 -25.89 -3.28
CA GLU A 26 -4.32 -25.75 -4.72
C GLU A 26 -4.60 -24.29 -5.12
N VAL A 27 -3.67 -23.69 -5.86
CA VAL A 27 -3.84 -22.34 -6.42
C VAL A 27 -4.52 -22.45 -7.79
N GLY A 28 -5.72 -21.88 -7.90
CA GLY A 28 -6.50 -21.85 -9.14
C GLY A 28 -6.21 -20.61 -9.99
N LEU A 29 -6.76 -20.59 -11.21
CA LEU A 29 -6.56 -19.47 -12.15
C LEU A 29 -7.09 -18.14 -11.59
N ARG A 30 -8.19 -18.18 -10.82
CA ARG A 30 -8.77 -16.99 -10.19
C ARG A 30 -7.80 -16.35 -9.21
N ASP A 31 -7.04 -17.13 -8.48
CA ASP A 31 -6.08 -16.66 -7.48
C ASP A 31 -4.82 -16.05 -8.12
N ILE A 32 -4.54 -16.40 -9.38
CA ILE A 32 -3.48 -15.82 -10.17
C ILE A 32 -3.92 -14.48 -10.77
N ILE A 33 -5.14 -14.41 -11.34
CA ILE A 33 -5.59 -13.25 -12.13
C ILE A 33 -6.16 -12.15 -11.24
N LYS A 34 -7.00 -12.51 -10.25
CA LYS A 34 -7.82 -11.56 -9.49
C LYS A 34 -7.00 -10.62 -8.57
N PRO A 35 -5.88 -11.04 -7.93
CA PRO A 35 -5.16 -10.14 -7.05
C PRO A 35 -4.51 -8.96 -7.77
N SER A 36 -4.35 -7.86 -7.05
CA SER A 36 -3.45 -6.77 -7.49
C SER A 36 -2.01 -7.26 -7.53
N ARG A 37 -1.14 -6.56 -8.26
CA ARG A 37 0.30 -6.90 -8.32
C ARG A 37 0.91 -6.94 -6.92
N LEU A 38 0.55 -5.98 -6.05
CA LEU A 38 0.99 -5.91 -4.65
C LEU A 38 0.48 -7.09 -3.81
N LYS A 39 -0.81 -7.43 -3.91
CA LYS A 39 -1.35 -8.58 -3.17
C LYS A 39 -0.68 -9.88 -3.60
N PHE A 40 -0.53 -10.09 -4.91
CA PHE A 40 0.17 -11.28 -5.43
C PHE A 40 1.61 -11.35 -4.92
N TYR A 41 2.35 -10.23 -5.00
CA TYR A 41 3.72 -10.14 -4.50
C TYR A 41 3.79 -10.50 -3.02
N ASN A 42 2.93 -9.90 -2.18
CA ASN A 42 2.93 -10.16 -0.73
C ASN A 42 2.61 -11.62 -0.38
N PHE A 43 1.73 -12.29 -1.13
CA PHE A 43 1.34 -13.67 -0.85
C PHE A 43 2.34 -14.71 -1.37
N TYR A 44 2.88 -14.52 -2.58
CA TYR A 44 3.61 -15.57 -3.29
C TYR A 44 5.07 -15.24 -3.59
N VAL A 45 5.49 -13.98 -3.47
CA VAL A 45 6.85 -13.56 -3.85
C VAL A 45 7.64 -13.09 -2.63
N LYS A 46 7.07 -12.22 -1.78
CA LYS A 46 7.70 -11.72 -0.57
C LYS A 46 8.17 -12.83 0.39
N PRO A 47 7.43 -13.94 0.60
CA PRO A 47 7.90 -15.03 1.45
C PRO A 47 8.99 -15.90 0.80
N TYR A 48 9.15 -15.82 -0.53
CA TYR A 48 10.02 -16.67 -1.35
C TYR A 48 10.93 -15.78 -2.21
N PRO A 49 12.04 -15.26 -1.67
CA PRO A 49 12.90 -14.30 -2.36
C PRO A 49 13.43 -14.83 -3.70
N GLU A 50 13.60 -16.15 -3.84
CA GLU A 50 13.95 -16.81 -5.12
C GLU A 50 12.92 -16.56 -6.24
N CYS A 51 11.68 -16.20 -5.91
CA CYS A 51 10.64 -15.89 -6.87
C CYS A 51 10.70 -14.45 -7.40
N GLU A 52 11.51 -13.55 -6.81
CA GLU A 52 11.60 -12.15 -7.25
C GLU A 52 12.13 -12.00 -8.67
N GLU A 53 13.11 -12.82 -9.05
CA GLU A 53 13.70 -12.80 -10.39
C GLU A 53 12.66 -13.14 -11.46
N MET A 54 11.84 -14.16 -11.23
CA MET A 54 10.79 -14.60 -12.16
C MET A 54 9.61 -13.63 -12.22
N PHE A 55 9.27 -12.99 -11.10
CA PHE A 55 8.17 -12.03 -11.03
C PHE A 55 8.53 -10.66 -11.64
N GLY A 56 9.84 -10.38 -11.71
CA GLY A 56 10.42 -9.09 -12.08
C GLY A 56 10.37 -8.10 -10.91
N ARG A 57 11.32 -7.16 -10.90
CA ARG A 57 11.46 -6.13 -9.85
C ARG A 57 10.11 -5.50 -9.49
N PHE A 58 9.71 -5.66 -8.24
CA PHE A 58 8.56 -4.96 -7.68
C PHE A 58 8.90 -3.50 -7.33
N SER A 59 10.19 -3.16 -7.23
CA SER A 59 10.69 -1.80 -6.96
C SER A 59 10.14 -0.75 -7.93
N ASP A 60 10.05 -1.09 -9.21
CA ASP A 60 9.61 -0.17 -10.26
C ASP A 60 8.11 0.19 -10.12
N TYR A 61 7.35 -0.64 -9.40
CA TYR A 61 5.95 -0.37 -9.03
C TYR A 61 5.83 0.44 -7.73
N VAL A 62 6.83 0.33 -6.84
CA VAL A 62 6.88 0.99 -5.52
C VAL A 62 7.58 2.35 -5.58
N GLU A 63 8.05 2.79 -6.74
CA GLU A 63 8.20 4.23 -7.04
C GLU A 63 6.82 4.92 -7.05
N THR A 64 6.08 4.80 -5.95
CA THR A 64 4.96 5.64 -5.60
C THR A 64 5.53 7.03 -5.43
N LYS A 65 5.56 7.80 -6.53
CA LYS A 65 5.69 9.24 -6.44
C LYS A 65 4.70 9.69 -5.37
N PRO A 66 5.14 10.40 -4.32
CA PRO A 66 4.24 10.81 -3.26
C PRO A 66 3.07 11.57 -3.92
N ARG A 67 1.85 11.07 -3.69
CA ARG A 67 0.62 11.60 -4.32
C ARG A 67 0.43 13.10 -4.04
N HIS A 68 1.08 13.60 -2.99
CA HIS A 68 1.11 14.98 -2.59
C HIS A 68 2.57 15.42 -2.41
N PRO A 69 2.98 16.57 -2.97
CA PRO A 69 4.30 17.12 -2.68
C PRO A 69 4.49 17.30 -1.18
N ALA A 70 5.66 16.84 -0.69
CA ALA A 70 6.04 17.02 0.70
C ALA A 70 6.02 18.51 1.05
N GLY A 71 5.35 18.88 2.14
CA GLY A 71 5.28 20.28 2.59
C GLY A 71 4.00 21.04 2.24
N LEU A 72 3.00 20.43 1.59
CA LEU A 72 1.66 21.06 1.43
C LEU A 72 1.03 21.48 2.77
N TRP A 73 1.28 20.72 3.85
CA TRP A 73 0.85 21.08 5.21
C TRP A 73 1.45 22.41 5.71
N LYS A 74 2.57 22.86 5.14
CA LYS A 74 3.16 24.19 5.42
C LYS A 74 2.44 25.30 4.66
N VAL A 75 1.94 25.01 3.45
CA VAL A 75 1.19 25.95 2.60
C VAL A 75 -0.23 26.13 3.13
N PHE A 76 -0.86 25.04 3.60
CA PHE A 76 -2.19 25.06 4.19
C PHE A 76 -2.21 25.38 5.69
N LYS A 77 -1.16 25.99 6.23
CA LYS A 77 -1.18 26.41 7.63
C LYS A 77 -2.19 27.55 7.77
N PRO A 78 -3.26 27.40 8.58
CA PRO A 78 -4.23 28.46 8.77
C PRO A 78 -3.53 29.72 9.27
N SER A 79 -4.00 30.90 8.83
CA SER A 79 -3.55 32.16 9.43
C SER A 79 -3.80 32.10 10.93
N LYS A 80 -2.82 32.49 11.74
CA LYS A 80 -3.05 32.64 13.17
C LYS A 80 -4.11 33.72 13.36
N TYR A 81 -5.28 33.33 13.87
CA TYR A 81 -6.29 34.29 14.28
C TYR A 81 -5.78 34.99 15.54
N PRO A 82 -6.01 36.31 15.69
CA PRO A 82 -5.72 36.99 16.94
C PRO A 82 -6.64 36.42 18.01
N GLU A 83 -6.08 35.91 19.10
CA GLU A 83 -6.85 35.38 20.22
C GLU A 83 -7.65 36.52 20.86
N SER A 84 -8.98 36.45 20.77
CA SER A 84 -9.85 37.40 21.43
C SER A 84 -10.09 37.00 22.89
N LYS A 85 -10.50 37.97 23.72
CA LYS A 85 -10.90 37.68 25.11
C LYS A 85 -12.14 36.76 25.18
N GLU A 86 -12.95 36.76 24.14
CA GLU A 86 -14.11 35.86 23.99
C GLU A 86 -13.68 34.42 23.69
N ASP A 87 -12.67 34.23 22.84
CA ASP A 87 -12.12 32.88 22.57
C ASP A 87 -11.59 32.24 23.85
N LEU A 88 -10.90 33.00 24.69
CA LEU A 88 -10.40 32.52 25.98
C LEU A 88 -11.52 32.15 26.96
N LYS A 89 -12.63 32.90 26.97
CA LYS A 89 -13.81 32.56 27.76
C LYS A 89 -14.47 31.29 27.24
N ASN A 90 -14.65 31.16 25.92
CA ASN A 90 -15.27 30.01 25.29
C ASN A 90 -14.46 28.72 25.55
N ILE A 91 -13.13 28.78 25.42
CA ILE A 91 -12.24 27.65 25.70
C ILE A 91 -12.34 27.26 27.19
N LYS A 92 -12.38 28.24 28.09
CA LYS A 92 -12.48 27.98 29.54
C LYS A 92 -13.81 27.32 29.91
N SER A 93 -14.93 27.83 29.39
CA SER A 93 -16.25 27.24 29.62
C SER A 93 -16.35 25.81 29.07
N PHE A 94 -15.79 25.56 27.88
CA PHE A 94 -15.75 24.21 27.31
C PHE A 94 -14.92 23.23 28.15
N MET A 95 -13.78 23.67 28.72
CA MET A 95 -12.98 22.82 29.61
C MET A 95 -13.69 22.54 30.94
N GLU A 96 -14.42 23.51 31.48
CA GLU A 96 -15.23 23.33 32.70
C GLU A 96 -16.41 22.37 32.49
N GLU A 97 -16.98 22.27 31.28
CA GLU A 97 -18.05 21.31 30.95
C GLU A 97 -17.56 19.86 30.79
N MET A 98 -16.27 19.64 30.54
CA MET A 98 -15.69 18.30 30.37
C MET A 98 -15.18 17.67 31.68
N VAL A 99 -15.26 18.39 32.80
CA VAL A 99 -14.90 17.93 34.16
C VAL A 99 -16.17 17.56 34.92
#